data_AF-A0A7M5WW07-F1
#
_entry.id   AF-A0A7M5WW07-F1
#
_cell.length_a   1.000
_cell.length_b   1.000
_cell.length_c   1.000
_cell.angle_alpha   90.00
_cell.angle_beta   90.00
_cell.angle_gamma   90.00
#
_symmetry.space_group_name_H-M   'P 1'
#
loop_
_entity.id
_entity.type
_entity.pdbx_description
1 polymer ?
#
loop_
_entity_poly.entity_id
_entity_poly.type
_entity_poly.pdbx_seq_one_letter_code
_entity_poly.pdbx_strand_id
1 'polypeptide(L)'
;MDEFFDIMNVKSTVEGIHTNKENLKPFKKPNPLKPDGRLDWLESNFLKFLNDWQAEIKAIPDVDDKRKLRMCLSPQTLNGLRITVHSTIKLIPILLKEPGIEFVLTDRFNQDPIEEHFGKQRARLGGCDNPSLGQYGSSEGKLIAAKDQAILVMRGNTSGTNKPKQKPRINIHDMTPLPKRPKIEKKKKKDADDDDGLFGNLEK
;
A
#
# COMPACT_ATOMS: atom_id res chain seq x y z
N MET A 1 -20.19 -11.00 -7.89
CA MET A 1 -18.74 -10.73 -7.81
C MET A 1 -18.45 -9.25 -7.59
N ASP A 2 -19.14 -8.33 -8.27
CA ASP A 2 -18.95 -6.89 -8.09
C ASP A 2 -19.12 -6.42 -6.63
N GLU A 3 -20.11 -6.94 -5.91
CA GLU A 3 -20.31 -6.63 -4.49
C GLU A 3 -19.10 -6.99 -3.62
N PHE A 4 -18.46 -8.15 -3.87
CA PHE A 4 -17.24 -8.56 -3.16
C PHE A 4 -16.11 -7.56 -3.42
N PHE A 5 -15.87 -7.19 -4.68
CA PHE A 5 -14.81 -6.25 -5.01
C PHE A 5 -15.08 -4.84 -4.47
N ASP A 6 -16.31 -4.35 -4.55
CA ASP A 6 -16.69 -3.05 -3.97
C ASP A 6 -16.47 -3.06 -2.44
N ILE A 7 -16.83 -4.14 -1.74
CA ILE A 7 -16.59 -4.29 -0.29
C ILE A 7 -15.09 -4.33 0.04
N MET A 8 -14.29 -5.05 -0.75
CA MET A 8 -12.87 -5.25 -0.50
C MET A 8 -11.98 -4.10 -1.01
N ASN A 9 -12.54 -3.13 -1.73
CA ASN A 9 -11.80 -2.04 -2.38
C ASN A 9 -12.38 -0.66 -2.04
N VAL A 10 -12.70 -0.42 -0.76
CA VAL A 10 -13.18 0.87 -0.30
C VAL A 10 -12.01 1.84 -0.17
N LYS A 11 -11.90 2.80 -1.10
CA LYS A 11 -10.73 3.70 -1.24
C LYS A 11 -10.85 5.01 -0.48
N SER A 12 -12.07 5.51 -0.29
CA SER A 12 -12.29 6.82 0.32
C SER A 12 -13.58 6.88 1.13
N THR A 13 -13.69 7.91 1.97
CA THR A 13 -14.88 8.15 2.78
C THR A 13 -16.04 8.78 2.02
N VAL A 14 -15.79 9.24 0.78
CA VAL A 14 -16.74 10.04 -0.01
C VAL A 14 -17.18 9.35 -1.30
N GLU A 15 -16.38 8.44 -1.87
CA GLU A 15 -16.66 7.80 -3.16
C GLU A 15 -17.99 7.05 -3.15
N GLY A 16 -18.24 6.20 -2.15
CA GLY A 16 -19.51 5.48 -2.04
C GLY A 16 -20.73 6.42 -1.84
N ILE A 17 -20.52 7.62 -1.31
CA ILE A 17 -21.58 8.64 -1.19
C ILE A 17 -21.85 9.27 -2.55
N HIS A 18 -20.80 9.71 -3.25
CA HIS A 18 -20.91 10.39 -4.54
C HIS A 18 -21.44 9.46 -5.65
N THR A 19 -20.97 8.21 -5.66
CA THR A 19 -21.40 7.19 -6.62
C THR A 19 -22.70 6.49 -6.23
N ASN A 20 -23.25 6.81 -5.05
CA ASN A 20 -24.43 6.18 -4.47
C ASN A 20 -24.33 4.64 -4.37
N LYS A 21 -23.12 4.13 -4.08
CA LYS A 21 -22.83 2.71 -3.88
C LYS A 21 -22.61 2.42 -2.40
N GLU A 22 -23.53 1.68 -1.77
CA GLU A 22 -23.45 1.34 -0.34
C GLU A 22 -22.17 0.55 -0.02
N ASN A 23 -21.79 -0.40 -0.89
CA ASN A 23 -20.62 -1.26 -0.69
C ASN A 23 -19.27 -0.53 -0.72
N LEU A 24 -19.20 0.63 -1.38
CA LEU A 24 -18.02 1.50 -1.43
C LEU A 24 -17.97 2.53 -0.28
N LYS A 25 -18.88 2.44 0.70
CA LYS A 25 -18.85 3.33 1.87
C LYS A 25 -17.80 2.83 2.89
N PRO A 26 -17.14 3.74 3.62
CA PRO A 26 -16.21 3.35 4.68
C PRO A 26 -16.93 2.52 5.75
N PHE A 27 -16.26 1.48 6.27
CA PHE A 27 -16.74 0.78 7.46
C PHE A 27 -16.61 1.71 8.65
N LYS A 28 -17.67 1.84 9.46
CA LYS A 28 -17.71 2.71 10.64
C LYS A 28 -18.11 1.90 11.86
N LYS A 29 -17.90 2.49 13.05
CA LYS A 29 -18.30 1.87 14.31
C LYS A 29 -19.75 1.36 14.23
N PRO A 30 -20.03 0.15 14.75
CA PRO A 30 -21.36 -0.43 14.67
C PRO A 30 -22.39 0.54 15.25
N ASN A 31 -23.38 0.92 14.45
CA ASN A 31 -24.54 1.62 14.95
C ASN A 31 -25.56 0.57 15.40
N PRO A 32 -25.95 0.52 16.69
CA PRO A 32 -26.95 -0.44 17.19
C PRO A 32 -28.27 -0.40 16.42
N LEU A 33 -28.62 0.74 15.81
CA LEU A 33 -29.84 0.93 15.04
C LEU A 33 -29.70 0.52 13.56
N LYS A 34 -28.48 0.46 13.03
CA LYS A 34 -28.19 0.07 11.64
C LYS A 34 -26.85 -0.68 11.59
N PRO A 35 -26.84 -1.99 11.85
CA PRO A 35 -25.63 -2.81 11.71
C PRO A 35 -25.18 -2.85 10.25
N ASP A 36 -23.88 -2.99 10.04
CA ASP A 36 -23.28 -3.06 8.70
C ASP A 36 -23.41 -4.49 8.16
N GLY A 37 -24.47 -4.73 7.39
CA GLY A 37 -24.77 -6.05 6.81
C GLY A 37 -23.78 -6.55 5.76
N ARG A 38 -22.76 -5.75 5.39
CA ARG A 38 -21.76 -6.17 4.39
C ARG A 38 -20.86 -7.27 4.91
N LEU A 39 -20.53 -7.26 6.20
CA LEU A 39 -19.75 -8.34 6.82
C LEU A 39 -20.56 -9.64 6.87
N ASP A 40 -21.84 -9.54 7.21
CA ASP A 40 -22.75 -10.68 7.22
C ASP A 40 -22.95 -11.24 5.81
N TRP A 41 -23.03 -10.38 4.79
CA TRP A 41 -23.11 -10.79 3.38
C TRP A 41 -21.85 -11.54 2.93
N LEU A 42 -20.65 -11.08 3.33
CA LEU A 42 -19.40 -11.78 3.03
C LEU A 42 -19.42 -13.22 3.58
N GLU A 43 -19.96 -13.41 4.79
CA GLU A 43 -20.06 -14.73 5.42
C GLU A 43 -21.19 -15.58 4.82
N SER A 44 -22.41 -15.04 4.80
CA SER A 44 -23.63 -15.81 4.51
C SER A 44 -23.86 -16.03 3.02
N ASN A 45 -23.41 -15.10 2.18
CA ASN A 45 -23.64 -15.15 0.74
C ASN A 45 -22.35 -15.51 -0.01
N PHE A 46 -21.26 -14.77 0.21
CA PHE A 46 -20.06 -14.95 -0.60
C PHE A 46 -19.30 -16.24 -0.27
N LEU A 47 -19.04 -16.54 1.01
CA LEU A 47 -18.42 -17.81 1.37
C LEU A 47 -19.29 -19.01 1.04
N LYS A 48 -20.62 -18.89 1.23
CA LYS A 48 -21.57 -19.92 0.82
C LYS A 48 -21.48 -20.20 -0.67
N PHE A 49 -21.49 -19.15 -1.51
CA PHE A 49 -21.29 -19.26 -2.94
C PHE A 49 -20.00 -20.01 -3.30
N LEU A 50 -18.87 -19.70 -2.67
CA LEU A 50 -17.60 -20.41 -2.93
C LEU A 50 -17.67 -21.90 -2.56
N ASN A 51 -18.38 -22.23 -1.48
CA ASN A 51 -18.56 -23.62 -1.03
C ASN A 51 -19.49 -24.39 -1.95
N ASP A 52 -20.63 -23.81 -2.30
CA ASP A 52 -21.62 -24.40 -3.21
C ASP A 52 -21.01 -24.62 -4.59
N TRP A 53 -20.31 -23.62 -5.14
CA TRP A 53 -19.64 -23.74 -6.44
C TRP A 53 -18.63 -24.89 -6.46
N GLN A 54 -17.83 -25.04 -5.40
CA GLN A 54 -16.88 -26.14 -5.29
C GLN A 54 -17.59 -27.50 -5.13
N ALA A 55 -18.71 -27.55 -4.42
CA ALA A 55 -19.50 -28.77 -4.22
C ALA A 55 -20.20 -29.21 -5.51
N GLU A 56 -20.80 -28.28 -6.24
CA GLU A 56 -21.46 -28.54 -7.53
C GLU A 56 -20.49 -29.15 -8.53
N ILE A 57 -19.28 -28.58 -8.69
CA ILE A 57 -18.28 -29.12 -9.63
C ILE A 57 -17.84 -30.54 -9.24
N LYS A 58 -17.70 -30.81 -7.94
CA LYS A 58 -17.36 -32.17 -7.46
C LYS A 58 -18.47 -33.17 -7.77
N ALA A 59 -19.73 -32.74 -7.63
CA ALA A 59 -20.91 -33.57 -7.83
C ALA A 59 -21.23 -33.86 -9.31
N ILE A 60 -20.62 -33.17 -10.27
CA ILE A 60 -20.84 -33.44 -11.70
C ILE A 60 -20.44 -34.89 -12.03
N PRO A 61 -21.36 -35.74 -12.53
CA PRO A 61 -21.04 -37.09 -12.96
C PRO A 61 -20.28 -37.07 -14.29
N ASP A 62 -19.57 -38.16 -14.59
CA ASP A 62 -18.95 -38.42 -15.90
C ASP A 62 -17.93 -37.36 -16.40
N VAL A 63 -17.35 -36.58 -15.48
CA VAL A 63 -16.27 -35.64 -15.78
C VAL A 63 -15.04 -36.01 -14.98
N ASP A 64 -13.90 -36.10 -15.67
CA ASP A 64 -12.60 -36.40 -15.06
C ASP A 64 -12.13 -35.26 -14.13
N ASP A 65 -11.37 -35.62 -13.10
CA ASP A 65 -10.91 -34.66 -12.08
C ASP A 65 -10.07 -33.52 -12.67
N LYS A 66 -9.31 -33.78 -13.75
CA LYS A 66 -8.51 -32.75 -14.42
C LYS A 66 -9.39 -31.73 -15.15
N ARG A 67 -10.51 -32.16 -15.73
CA ARG A 67 -11.51 -31.26 -16.31
C ARG A 67 -12.31 -30.53 -15.24
N LYS A 68 -12.70 -31.20 -14.14
CA LYS A 68 -13.31 -30.54 -12.96
C LYS A 68 -12.43 -29.43 -12.40
N LEU A 69 -11.12 -29.67 -12.29
CA LEU A 69 -10.17 -28.66 -11.79
C LEU A 69 -10.12 -27.40 -12.67
N ARG A 70 -10.33 -27.54 -13.99
CA ARG A 70 -10.38 -26.41 -14.93
C ARG A 70 -11.71 -25.64 -14.91
N MET A 71 -12.75 -26.22 -14.29
CA MET A 71 -14.08 -25.61 -14.17
C MET A 71 -14.20 -24.73 -12.92
N CYS A 72 -13.23 -24.80 -12.01
CA CYS A 72 -13.18 -24.00 -10.79
C CYS A 72 -11.93 -23.13 -10.74
N LEU A 73 -11.89 -22.22 -9.78
CA LEU A 73 -10.65 -21.57 -9.38
C LEU A 73 -9.66 -22.60 -8.83
N SER A 74 -8.36 -22.29 -8.94
CA SER A 74 -7.33 -23.14 -8.34
C SER A 74 -7.58 -23.33 -6.84
N PRO A 75 -7.24 -24.49 -6.25
CA PRO A 75 -7.39 -24.71 -4.82
C PRO A 75 -6.70 -23.62 -3.98
N GLN A 76 -5.54 -23.14 -4.44
CA GLN A 76 -4.79 -22.05 -3.83
C GLN A 76 -5.59 -20.74 -3.84
N THR A 77 -6.19 -20.38 -4.99
CA THR A 77 -6.99 -19.16 -5.11
C THR A 77 -8.26 -19.23 -4.26
N LEU A 78 -8.97 -20.37 -4.25
CA LEU A 78 -10.14 -20.56 -3.39
C LEU A 78 -9.81 -20.42 -1.92
N ASN A 79 -8.71 -21.06 -1.49
CA ASN A 79 -8.27 -20.96 -0.11
C ASN A 79 -7.86 -19.52 0.24
N GLY A 80 -7.15 -18.85 -0.66
CA GLY A 80 -6.81 -17.44 -0.54
C GLY A 80 -8.05 -16.57 -0.32
N LEU A 81 -9.08 -16.72 -1.16
CA LEU A 81 -10.34 -15.98 -1.02
C LEU A 81 -11.01 -16.23 0.34
N ARG A 82 -11.07 -17.49 0.79
CA ARG A 82 -11.64 -17.84 2.11
C ARG A 82 -10.86 -17.17 3.25
N ILE A 83 -9.54 -17.27 3.22
CA ILE A 83 -8.66 -16.66 4.23
C ILE A 83 -8.85 -15.15 4.25
N THR A 84 -8.87 -14.50 3.07
CA THR A 84 -9.07 -13.05 2.95
C THR A 84 -10.40 -12.63 3.57
N VAL A 85 -11.50 -13.30 3.21
CA VAL A 85 -12.84 -12.97 3.72
C VAL A 85 -12.93 -13.16 5.23
N HIS A 86 -12.50 -14.31 5.76
CA HIS A 86 -12.51 -14.56 7.20
C HIS A 86 -11.63 -13.56 7.97
N SER A 87 -10.47 -13.21 7.41
CA SER A 87 -9.58 -12.21 8.00
C SER A 87 -10.24 -10.84 8.04
N THR A 88 -10.88 -10.42 6.95
CA THR A 88 -11.57 -9.13 6.86
C THR A 88 -12.74 -9.02 7.82
N ILE A 89 -13.59 -10.06 7.90
CA ILE A 89 -14.74 -10.12 8.83
C ILE A 89 -14.27 -9.96 10.28
N LYS A 90 -13.14 -10.57 10.65
CA LYS A 90 -12.59 -10.47 12.01
C LYS A 90 -11.86 -9.16 12.27
N LEU A 91 -11.06 -8.69 11.31
CA LEU A 91 -10.17 -7.55 11.47
C LEU A 91 -10.93 -6.22 11.56
N ILE A 92 -11.95 -6.01 10.72
CA ILE A 92 -12.69 -4.74 10.67
C ILE A 92 -13.32 -4.40 12.04
N PRO A 93 -14.07 -5.30 12.70
CA PRO A 93 -14.62 -5.02 14.02
C PRO A 93 -13.56 -4.78 15.10
N ILE A 94 -12.40 -5.45 15.02
CA ILE A 94 -11.29 -5.24 15.96
C ILE A 94 -10.76 -3.81 15.79
N LEU A 95 -10.42 -3.40 14.57
CA LEU A 95 -9.93 -2.05 14.28
C LEU A 95 -10.92 -0.97 14.70
N LEU A 96 -12.22 -1.17 14.46
CA LEU A 96 -13.25 -0.20 14.83
C LEU A 96 -13.47 -0.09 16.35
N LYS A 97 -13.00 -1.04 17.16
CA LYS A 97 -13.05 -0.94 18.63
C LYS A 97 -11.92 -0.10 19.20
N GLU A 98 -10.80 0.03 18.49
CA GLU A 98 -9.64 0.79 18.95
C GLU A 98 -9.94 2.29 19.11
N PRO A 99 -9.40 2.94 20.16
CA PRO A 99 -9.56 4.38 20.35
C PRO A 99 -8.88 5.14 19.20
N GLY A 100 -9.56 6.16 18.68
CA GLY A 100 -9.04 6.99 17.57
C GLY A 100 -9.30 6.45 16.16
N ILE A 101 -9.81 5.22 16.01
CA ILE A 101 -10.23 4.70 14.70
C ILE A 101 -11.72 5.01 14.48
N GLU A 102 -12.00 5.94 13.57
CA GLU A 102 -13.38 6.32 13.21
C GLU A 102 -13.96 5.45 12.10
N PHE A 103 -13.11 4.99 11.18
CA PHE A 103 -13.49 4.21 10.03
C PHE A 103 -12.36 3.31 9.53
N VAL A 104 -12.71 2.32 8.70
CA VAL A 104 -11.78 1.42 8.03
C VAL A 104 -12.00 1.46 6.51
N LEU A 105 -10.89 1.53 5.76
CA LEU A 105 -10.84 1.51 4.30
C LEU A 105 -10.15 0.21 3.85
N THR A 106 -10.89 -0.68 3.20
CA THR A 106 -10.41 -2.01 2.81
C THR A 106 -9.37 -1.99 1.69
N ASP A 107 -9.31 -0.91 0.90
CA ASP A 107 -8.22 -0.68 -0.07
C ASP A 107 -6.83 -0.68 0.61
N ARG A 108 -6.75 -0.39 1.92
CA ARG A 108 -5.45 -0.43 2.64
C ARG A 108 -4.97 -1.83 2.98
N PHE A 109 -5.75 -2.87 2.70
CA PHE A 109 -5.38 -4.26 2.96
C PHE A 109 -4.75 -4.95 1.74
N ASN A 110 -4.72 -4.30 0.58
CA ASN A 110 -4.12 -4.84 -0.63
C ASN A 110 -2.64 -4.45 -0.79
N GLN A 111 -1.99 -5.05 -1.80
CA GLN A 111 -0.60 -4.79 -2.16
C GLN A 111 -0.47 -3.80 -3.32
N ASP A 112 -1.56 -3.13 -3.71
CA ASP A 112 -1.55 -2.19 -4.83
C ASP A 112 -0.53 -1.05 -4.64
N PRO A 113 -0.33 -0.47 -3.43
CA PRO A 113 0.68 0.56 -3.23
C PRO A 113 2.12 0.07 -3.49
N ILE A 114 2.44 -1.18 -3.13
CA ILE A 114 3.77 -1.75 -3.38
C ILE A 114 3.94 -2.12 -4.87
N GLU A 115 2.89 -2.61 -5.52
CA GLU A 115 2.89 -2.83 -6.97
C GLU A 115 3.05 -1.52 -7.75
N GLU A 116 2.41 -0.43 -7.30
CA GLU A 116 2.58 0.91 -7.85
C GLU A 116 4.03 1.37 -7.70
N HIS A 117 4.64 1.18 -6.52
CA HIS A 117 6.05 1.49 -6.31
C HIS A 117 6.95 0.73 -7.30
N PHE A 118 6.74 -0.59 -7.47
CA PHE A 118 7.48 -1.36 -8.48
C PHE A 118 7.21 -0.89 -9.92
N GLY A 119 6.00 -0.42 -10.21
CA GLY A 119 5.67 0.23 -11.48
C GLY A 119 6.51 1.49 -11.71
N LYS A 120 6.68 2.33 -10.67
CA LYS A 120 7.51 3.54 -10.73
C LYS A 120 8.98 3.19 -10.95
N GLN A 121 9.47 2.13 -10.30
CA GLN A 121 10.83 1.62 -10.51
C GLN A 121 11.07 1.23 -11.97
N ARG A 122 10.19 0.38 -12.53
CA ARG A 122 10.30 -0.06 -13.92
C ARG A 122 10.18 1.12 -14.89
N ALA A 123 9.26 2.04 -14.66
CA ALA A 123 9.08 3.23 -15.49
C ALA A 123 10.33 4.12 -15.52
N ARG A 124 10.99 4.31 -14.38
CA ARG A 124 12.25 5.09 -14.29
C ARG A 124 13.40 4.47 -15.08
N LEU A 125 13.43 3.15 -15.20
CA LEU A 125 14.46 2.42 -15.94
C LEU A 125 14.10 2.21 -17.41
N GLY A 126 13.14 3.00 -17.94
CA GLY A 126 12.72 2.91 -19.33
C GLY A 126 11.91 1.67 -19.67
N GLY A 127 11.23 1.07 -18.68
CA GLY A 127 10.51 -0.20 -18.86
C GLY A 127 11.41 -1.42 -18.76
N CYS A 128 12.56 -1.31 -18.08
CA CYS A 128 13.38 -2.46 -17.75
C CYS A 128 12.64 -3.33 -16.72
N ASP A 129 12.05 -4.44 -17.19
CA ASP A 129 11.26 -5.35 -16.36
C ASP A 129 12.10 -6.17 -15.38
N ASN A 130 13.39 -6.34 -15.65
CA ASN A 130 14.31 -7.12 -14.83
C ASN A 130 15.63 -6.36 -14.55
N PRO A 131 15.60 -5.36 -13.65
CA PRO A 131 16.79 -4.58 -13.32
C PRO A 131 17.76 -5.35 -12.42
N SER A 132 19.05 -5.04 -12.54
CA SER A 132 20.04 -5.49 -11.56
C SER A 132 19.88 -4.78 -10.22
N LEU A 133 20.43 -5.35 -9.14
CA LEU A 133 20.38 -4.72 -7.82
C LEU A 133 21.00 -3.31 -7.80
N GLY A 134 22.07 -3.09 -8.56
CA GLY A 134 22.68 -1.77 -8.69
C GLY A 134 21.81 -0.75 -9.43
N GLN A 135 21.09 -1.20 -10.47
CA GLN A 135 20.12 -0.38 -11.20
C GLN A 135 18.91 -0.04 -10.32
N TYR A 136 18.40 -1.02 -9.57
CA TYR A 136 17.33 -0.83 -8.60
C TYR A 136 17.74 0.19 -7.53
N GLY A 137 18.89 0.00 -6.88
CA GLY A 137 19.36 0.93 -5.83
C GLY A 137 19.58 2.35 -6.35
N SER A 138 20.10 2.50 -7.57
CA SER A 138 20.26 3.81 -8.22
C SER A 138 18.93 4.48 -8.55
N SER A 139 17.92 3.69 -8.96
CA SER A 139 16.55 4.17 -9.21
C SER A 139 15.87 4.57 -7.90
N GLU A 140 16.04 3.77 -6.86
CA GLU A 140 15.45 3.98 -5.55
C GLU A 140 15.95 5.26 -4.89
N GLY A 141 17.27 5.50 -4.88
CA GLY A 141 17.82 6.76 -4.39
C GLY A 141 17.22 7.99 -5.10
N LYS A 142 16.91 7.86 -6.39
CA LYS A 142 16.25 8.93 -7.18
C LYS A 142 14.75 9.04 -6.90
N LEU A 143 14.05 7.95 -6.56
CA LEU A 143 12.64 7.97 -6.15
C LEU A 143 12.49 8.64 -4.79
N ILE A 144 13.34 8.28 -3.83
CA ILE A 144 13.42 8.89 -2.50
C ILE A 144 13.72 10.39 -2.63
N ALA A 145 14.74 10.76 -3.43
CA ALA A 145 15.09 12.17 -3.66
C ALA A 145 13.96 12.98 -4.32
N ALA A 146 13.20 12.35 -5.23
CA ALA A 146 12.06 12.98 -5.89
C ALA A 146 10.77 13.00 -5.04
N LYS A 147 10.80 12.50 -3.79
CA LYS A 147 9.67 12.43 -2.86
C LYS A 147 8.37 11.91 -3.49
N ASP A 148 8.45 10.87 -4.32
CA ASP A 148 7.28 10.18 -4.91
C ASP A 148 6.35 11.03 -5.82
N GLN A 149 6.57 12.34 -5.92
CA GLN A 149 5.65 13.30 -6.55
C GLN A 149 5.84 13.45 -8.06
N ALA A 150 6.97 13.00 -8.61
CA ALA A 150 7.36 13.30 -9.99
C ALA A 150 7.11 12.16 -10.99
N ILE A 151 6.65 10.98 -10.55
CA ILE A 151 6.63 9.79 -11.43
C ILE A 151 5.32 9.05 -11.31
N LEU A 152 4.59 9.10 -12.41
CA LEU A 152 3.36 8.37 -12.60
C LEU A 152 3.68 7.02 -13.25
N VAL A 153 3.03 5.97 -12.78
CA VAL A 153 3.02 4.68 -13.46
C VAL A 153 2.14 4.83 -14.71
N MET A 154 2.75 4.90 -15.88
CA MET A 154 2.03 5.12 -17.14
C MET A 154 1.35 3.85 -17.70
N ARG A 155 1.71 2.65 -17.19
CA ARG A 155 1.23 1.35 -17.69
C ARG A 155 1.10 0.31 -16.56
N GLY A 156 0.09 -0.56 -16.62
CA GLY A 156 -0.16 -1.64 -15.65
C GLY A 156 -1.45 -1.46 -14.84
N ASN A 157 -1.79 -2.40 -13.95
CA ASN A 157 -3.03 -2.36 -13.16
C ASN A 157 -3.15 -1.12 -12.25
N THR A 158 -2.03 -0.56 -11.84
CA THR A 158 -1.95 0.67 -11.03
C THR A 158 -1.83 1.95 -11.87
N SER A 159 -1.91 1.85 -13.21
CA SER A 159 -1.85 3.04 -14.06
C SER A 159 -3.13 3.89 -13.91
N GLY A 160 -2.94 5.16 -13.53
CA GLY A 160 -4.03 6.13 -13.40
C GLY A 160 -4.55 6.41 -11.98
N THR A 161 -4.01 5.77 -10.92
CA THR A 161 -4.30 6.15 -9.51
C THR A 161 -3.89 7.59 -9.21
N ASN A 162 -2.79 8.03 -9.81
CA ASN A 162 -2.27 9.39 -9.69
C ASN A 162 -2.50 10.19 -10.99
N LYS A 163 -3.75 10.58 -11.29
CA LYS A 163 -3.98 11.68 -12.24
C LYS A 163 -3.56 13.01 -11.57
N PRO A 164 -2.94 13.96 -12.28
CA PRO A 164 -2.41 15.22 -11.69
C PRO A 164 -3.45 16.14 -11.01
N LYS A 165 -4.72 15.73 -10.91
CA LYS A 165 -5.78 16.49 -10.23
C LYS A 165 -5.89 16.20 -8.73
N GLN A 166 -5.29 15.13 -8.22
CA GLN A 166 -5.27 14.85 -6.78
C GLN A 166 -3.87 14.50 -6.33
N LYS A 167 -3.21 15.45 -5.64
CA LYS A 167 -2.00 15.15 -4.86
C LYS A 167 -2.33 14.00 -3.91
N PRO A 168 -1.50 12.96 -3.78
CA PRO A 168 -1.71 11.93 -2.77
C PRO A 168 -1.79 12.64 -1.42
N ARG A 169 -2.98 12.64 -0.81
CA ARG A 169 -3.17 13.07 0.57
C ARG A 169 -2.58 11.99 1.46
N ILE A 170 -1.26 12.01 1.60
CA ILE A 170 -0.63 11.40 2.77
C ILE A 170 -1.11 12.27 3.93
N ASN A 171 -2.02 11.76 4.75
CA ASN A 171 -2.27 12.36 6.05
C ASN A 171 -1.00 12.15 6.87
N ILE A 172 -0.10 13.13 6.80
CA ILE A 172 1.10 13.19 7.64
C ILE A 172 0.59 13.46 9.06
N HIS A 173 0.26 12.40 9.78
CA HIS A 173 0.13 12.46 11.23
C HIS A 173 1.54 12.33 11.80
N ASP A 174 2.19 13.48 11.94
CA ASP A 174 3.23 13.87 12.91
C ASP A 174 4.08 14.97 12.26
N MET A 175 3.96 16.19 12.79
CA MET A 175 4.71 17.37 12.35
C MET A 175 5.92 17.63 13.24
N THR A 176 6.27 16.70 14.14
CA THR A 176 7.44 16.88 15.00
C THR A 176 8.72 16.99 14.14
N PRO A 177 9.52 18.05 14.34
CA PRO A 177 10.77 18.18 13.63
C PRO A 177 11.72 17.06 14.07
N LEU A 178 12.22 16.29 13.11
CA LEU A 178 13.25 15.29 13.36
C LEU A 178 14.47 15.96 14.02
N PRO A 179 15.07 15.33 15.06
CA PRO A 179 16.25 15.88 15.72
C PRO A 179 17.39 16.06 14.72
N LYS A 180 17.94 17.28 14.65
CA LYS A 180 19.08 17.59 13.78
C LYS A 180 20.31 16.82 14.26
N ARG A 181 21.00 16.14 13.34
CA ARG A 181 22.29 15.50 13.62
C ARG A 181 23.26 16.54 14.21
N PRO A 182 23.89 16.28 15.38
CA PRO A 182 24.89 17.18 15.94
C PRO A 182 26.06 17.39 14.97
N LYS A 183 26.51 18.63 14.79
CA LYS A 183 27.74 18.92 14.05
C LYS A 183 28.92 18.44 14.89
N ILE A 184 29.68 17.47 14.38
CA ILE A 184 30.99 17.13 14.93
C ILE A 184 31.94 18.26 14.55
N GLU A 185 32.38 19.05 15.52
CA GLU A 185 33.42 20.05 15.30
C GLU A 185 34.75 19.35 14.99
N LYS A 186 35.25 19.54 13.76
CA LYS A 186 36.59 19.09 13.38
C LYS A 186 37.61 19.96 14.12
N LYS A 187 38.28 19.40 15.14
CA LYS A 187 39.46 20.03 15.75
C LYS A 187 40.50 20.30 14.64
N LYS A 188 40.87 21.57 14.45
CA LYS A 188 41.99 21.97 13.58
C LYS A 188 43.28 21.33 14.10
N LYS A 189 43.95 20.54 13.27
CA LYS A 189 45.36 20.18 13.45
C LYS A 189 46.18 21.48 13.44
N LYS A 190 46.98 21.72 14.47
CA LYS A 190 48.08 22.69 14.43
C LYS A 190 49.26 21.93 13.82
N ASP A 191 49.61 22.28 12.60
CA ASP A 191 50.89 21.89 12.02
C ASP A 191 51.93 22.92 12.47
N ALA A 192 53.09 22.40 12.83
CA ALA A 192 54.27 23.13 13.26
C ALA A 192 55.13 23.52 12.04
N ASP A 193 56.00 24.49 12.29
CA ASP A 193 57.26 24.82 11.60
C ASP A 193 57.28 25.93 10.55
N ASP A 194 58.44 26.60 10.56
CA ASP A 194 59.03 27.66 9.71
C ASP A 194 58.62 29.11 10.09
N ASP A 195 59.38 29.87 10.89
CA ASP A 195 60.77 30.38 10.80
C ASP A 195 60.93 31.62 9.90
N ASP A 196 61.76 32.54 10.39
CA ASP A 196 62.35 33.74 9.78
C ASP A 196 61.53 35.04 9.57
N GLY A 197 61.94 36.08 10.32
CA GLY A 197 62.14 37.41 9.76
C GLY A 197 61.51 38.59 10.49
N LEU A 198 62.17 39.12 11.53
CA LEU A 198 62.05 40.54 11.90
C LEU A 198 63.33 41.05 12.59
N PHE A 199 64.27 41.52 11.76
CA PHE A 199 65.23 42.55 12.15
C PHE A 199 64.50 43.88 12.36
N GLY A 200 64.88 44.64 13.39
CA GLY A 200 64.76 46.09 13.36
C GLY A 200 64.46 46.78 14.70
N ASN A 201 65.52 47.33 15.29
CA ASN A 201 65.56 48.54 16.14
C ASN A 201 65.13 48.38 17.62
N LEU A 202 65.78 48.98 18.62
CA LEU A 202 66.54 50.23 18.64
C LEU A 202 67.49 50.29 19.86
N GLU A 203 68.58 51.03 19.70
CA GLU A 203 69.63 51.40 20.66
C GLU A 203 69.13 52.11 21.93
N LYS A 204 69.71 51.78 23.10
CA LYS A 204 70.60 52.62 23.93
C LYS A 204 70.97 51.92 25.24
#